data_AF-A0AAF0QPZ4-F1
#
_entry.id   AF-A0AAF0QPZ4-F1
#
_cell.length_a   1.000
_cell.length_b   1.000
_cell.length_c   1.000
_cell.angle_alpha   90.00
_cell.angle_beta   90.00
_cell.angle_gamma   90.00
#
_symmetry.space_group_name_H-M   'P 1'
#
loop_
_entity.id
_entity.type
_entity.pdbx_description
1 polymer ?
#
loop_
_entity_poly.entity_id
_entity_poly.type
_entity_poly.pdbx_seq_one_letter_code
_entity_poly.pdbx_strand_id
1 'polypeptide(L)'
;MDIKSGDIHNTSKVIDGQFLDLLAQVESKQQWAIGPILPTKLHNNISNNNNICLEWLNKQPLRSVLYISFGTSTIFSDRVVTELAMGLEQSKQKFIWVLREADRGDAFTEEARRFELPEEF
;
A
#
# COMPACT_ATOMS: atom_id res chain seq x y z
N MET A 1 35.03 16.51 4.31
CA MET A 1 34.16 17.56 3.75
C MET A 1 32.82 16.92 3.43
N ASP A 2 31.75 17.41 4.00
CA ASP A 2 30.40 16.98 3.67
C ASP A 2 29.92 17.77 2.45
N ILE A 3 29.68 17.09 1.33
CA ILE A 3 29.42 17.69 0.00
C ILE A 3 27.89 17.84 -0.23
N LYS A 4 27.04 17.48 0.75
CA LYS A 4 25.59 17.52 0.61
C LYS A 4 25.02 18.94 0.84
N SER A 5 24.39 19.51 -0.19
CA SER A 5 23.70 20.81 -0.13
C SER A 5 22.34 20.79 0.59
N GLY A 6 21.73 19.61 0.75
CA GLY A 6 20.44 19.43 1.41
C GLY A 6 19.78 18.10 1.04
N ASP A 7 18.52 17.94 1.43
CA ASP A 7 17.75 16.71 1.24
C ASP A 7 16.46 16.96 0.46
N ILE A 8 16.12 15.99 -0.40
CA ILE A 8 14.91 16.01 -1.21
C ILE A 8 13.90 15.05 -0.61
N HIS A 9 12.70 15.54 -0.36
CA HIS A 9 11.60 14.81 0.28
C HIS A 9 10.44 14.66 -0.70
N ASN A 10 9.90 13.44 -0.80
CA ASN A 10 8.66 13.16 -1.50
C ASN A 10 7.45 13.56 -0.62
N THR A 11 7.34 14.85 -0.36
CA THR A 11 6.23 15.47 0.38
C THR A 11 6.05 16.92 -0.08
N SER A 12 5.10 17.65 0.51
CA SER A 12 4.88 19.07 0.27
C SER A 12 4.79 19.85 1.58
N LYS A 13 4.95 21.18 1.52
CA LYS A 13 4.73 22.05 2.69
C LYS A 13 3.30 22.00 3.23
N VAL A 14 2.32 21.63 2.41
CA VAL A 14 0.92 21.45 2.83
C VAL A 14 0.76 20.23 3.73
N ILE A 15 1.56 19.17 3.52
CA ILE A 15 1.50 17.92 4.28
C ILE A 15 2.44 18.00 5.49
N ASP A 16 3.73 18.28 5.27
CA ASP A 16 4.79 18.13 6.30
C ASP A 16 5.54 19.44 6.57
N GLY A 17 4.91 20.60 6.35
CA GLY A 17 5.57 21.90 6.42
C GLY A 17 6.37 22.15 7.70
N GLN A 18 5.74 21.92 8.85
CA GLN A 18 6.35 22.13 10.16
C GLN A 18 7.53 21.18 10.42
N PHE A 19 7.42 19.92 9.98
CA PHE A 19 8.49 18.94 10.12
C PHE A 19 9.70 19.29 9.25
N LEU A 20 9.47 19.79 8.03
CA LEU A 20 10.53 20.25 7.14
C LEU A 20 11.26 21.48 7.70
N ASP A 21 10.54 22.40 8.35
CA ASP A 21 11.15 23.57 9.00
C ASP A 21 12.01 23.13 10.19
N LEU A 22 11.51 22.19 10.99
CA LEU A 22 12.28 21.60 12.09
C LEU A 22 13.54 20.89 11.59
N LEU A 23 13.42 20.06 10.54
CA LEU A 23 14.55 19.37 9.93
C LEU A 23 15.59 20.36 9.39
N ALA A 24 15.16 21.46 8.77
CA ALA A 24 16.07 22.49 8.27
C ALA A 24 16.88 23.14 9.41
N GLN A 25 16.27 23.32 10.59
CA GLN A 25 16.96 23.84 11.78
C GLN A 25 17.96 22.83 12.34
N VAL A 26 17.57 21.56 12.47
CA VAL A 26 18.42 20.49 13.05
C VAL A 26 19.61 20.18 12.15
N GLU A 27 19.36 20.01 10.86
CA GLU A 27 20.39 19.63 9.87
C GLU A 27 21.22 20.84 9.41
N SER A 28 20.75 22.07 9.68
CA SER A 28 21.35 23.31 9.16
C SER A 28 21.56 23.28 7.64
N LYS A 29 20.63 22.64 6.93
CA LYS A 29 20.68 22.40 5.48
C LYS A 29 19.31 22.55 4.84
N GLN A 30 19.30 22.82 3.53
CA GLN A 30 18.07 22.99 2.78
C GLN A 30 17.26 21.69 2.71
N GLN A 31 15.96 21.81 2.94
CA GLN A 31 15.00 20.72 2.81
C GLN A 31 14.06 21.06 1.65
N TRP A 32 14.10 20.27 0.57
CA TRP A 32 13.26 20.47 -0.61
C TRP A 32 12.09 19.50 -0.60
N ALA A 33 10.88 20.04 -0.60
CA ALA A 33 9.66 19.26 -0.72
C ALA A 33 9.19 19.29 -2.18
N ILE A 34 9.28 18.16 -2.89
CA ILE A 34 8.96 18.05 -4.32
C ILE A 34 7.81 17.09 -4.62
N GLY A 35 7.11 16.62 -3.59
CA GLY A 35 6.02 15.68 -3.67
C GLY A 35 4.63 16.33 -3.74
N PRO A 36 3.58 15.51 -3.92
CA PRO A 36 3.67 14.05 -4.10
C PRO A 36 4.19 13.68 -5.50
N ILE A 37 5.27 12.91 -5.54
CA ILE A 37 5.81 12.32 -6.76
C ILE A 37 4.93 11.10 -7.08
N LEU A 38 4.07 11.25 -8.07
CA LEU A 38 3.21 10.17 -8.55
C LEU A 38 3.93 9.38 -9.65
N PRO A 39 3.67 8.06 -9.78
CA PRO A 39 4.16 7.27 -10.90
C PRO A 39 3.72 7.90 -12.24
N THR A 40 4.67 8.23 -13.11
CA THR A 40 4.43 8.97 -14.36
C THR A 40 3.91 8.09 -15.50
N LYS A 41 4.03 6.77 -15.37
CA LYS A 41 3.44 5.78 -16.27
C LYS A 41 2.95 4.59 -15.44
N LEU A 42 1.64 4.35 -15.46
CA LEU A 42 1.16 3.00 -15.27
C LEU A 42 1.75 2.21 -16.45
N HIS A 43 2.63 1.25 -16.18
CA HIS A 43 3.14 0.41 -17.25
C HIS A 43 1.93 -0.19 -17.97
N ASN A 44 1.76 0.12 -19.25
CA ASN A 44 0.76 -0.48 -20.15
C ASN A 44 0.96 -2.00 -20.35
N ASN A 45 1.73 -2.64 -19.47
CA ASN A 45 1.83 -4.09 -19.35
C ASN A 45 0.61 -4.69 -18.61
N ILE A 46 -0.44 -3.90 -18.34
CA ILE A 46 -1.78 -4.46 -18.30
C ILE A 46 -2.11 -4.78 -19.76
N SER A 47 -1.63 -5.93 -20.23
CA SER A 47 -2.14 -6.54 -21.44
C SER A 47 -3.66 -6.50 -21.33
N ASN A 48 -4.30 -5.96 -22.36
CA ASN A 48 -5.74 -5.70 -22.46
C ASN A 48 -6.63 -6.96 -22.36
N ASN A 49 -6.09 -8.08 -21.89
CA ASN A 49 -6.80 -9.34 -21.75
C ASN A 49 -7.22 -9.51 -20.28
N ASN A 50 -8.39 -8.93 -19.96
CA ASN A 50 -9.27 -9.27 -18.84
C ASN A 50 -8.68 -9.03 -17.44
N ASN A 51 -8.49 -7.76 -17.09
CA ASN A 51 -8.21 -7.40 -15.70
C ASN A 51 -9.51 -7.47 -14.87
N ILE A 52 -9.89 -8.70 -14.48
CA ILE A 52 -11.16 -9.05 -13.81
C ILE A 52 -11.46 -8.13 -12.63
N CYS A 53 -10.45 -7.72 -11.87
CA CYS A 53 -10.61 -6.79 -10.75
C CYS A 53 -11.09 -5.40 -11.19
N LEU A 54 -10.54 -4.86 -12.28
CA LEU A 54 -10.97 -3.56 -12.82
C LEU A 54 -12.36 -3.66 -13.46
N GLU A 55 -12.66 -4.75 -14.15
CA GLU A 55 -14.01 -4.99 -14.68
C GLU A 55 -15.07 -5.10 -13.58
N TRP A 56 -14.74 -5.78 -12.47
CA TRP A 56 -15.61 -5.82 -11.30
C TRP A 56 -15.75 -4.45 -10.65
N LEU A 57 -14.65 -3.70 -10.49
CA LEU A 57 -14.64 -2.37 -9.88
C LEU A 57 -15.48 -1.36 -10.68
N ASN A 58 -15.39 -1.40 -12.01
CA ASN A 58 -16.13 -0.50 -12.90
C ASN A 58 -17.66 -0.69 -12.81
N LYS A 59 -18.14 -1.80 -12.25
CA LYS A 59 -19.58 -2.08 -12.03
C LYS A 59 -20.09 -1.56 -10.68
N GLN A 60 -19.22 -1.03 -9.83
CA GLN A 60 -19.59 -0.58 -8.48
C GLN A 60 -19.95 0.92 -8.47
N PRO A 61 -20.81 1.37 -7.53
CA PRO A 61 -21.06 2.79 -7.32
C PRO A 61 -19.78 3.60 -7.00
N LEU A 62 -19.82 4.90 -7.29
CA LEU A 62 -18.72 5.79 -6.95
C LEU A 62 -18.46 5.78 -5.44
N ARG A 63 -17.18 5.68 -5.05
CA ARG A 63 -16.72 5.73 -3.65
C ARG A 63 -17.32 4.63 -2.75
N SER A 64 -17.68 3.47 -3.31
CA SER A 64 -18.31 2.38 -2.57
C SER A 64 -17.44 1.13 -2.36
N VAL A 65 -16.17 1.17 -2.76
CA VAL A 65 -15.25 0.03 -2.68
C VAL A 65 -14.04 0.42 -1.87
N LEU A 66 -13.69 -0.39 -0.87
CA LEU A 66 -12.47 -0.24 -0.09
C LEU A 66 -11.29 -0.93 -0.80
N TYR A 67 -10.19 -0.22 -1.00
CA TYR A 67 -8.93 -0.83 -1.42
C TYR A 67 -8.04 -1.08 -0.21
N ILE A 68 -7.56 -2.31 -0.06
CA ILE A 68 -6.79 -2.77 1.11
C ILE A 68 -5.45 -3.33 0.63
N SER A 69 -4.37 -2.67 1.05
CA SER A 69 -3.01 -3.10 0.78
C SER A 69 -2.08 -2.64 1.89
N PHE A 70 -1.23 -3.54 2.36
CA PHE A 70 -0.23 -3.28 3.40
C PHE A 70 1.18 -3.10 2.83
N GLY A 71 1.26 -2.81 1.53
CA GLY A 71 2.53 -2.60 0.82
C GLY A 71 3.36 -3.87 0.66
N THR A 72 4.61 -3.70 0.26
CA THR A 72 5.51 -4.81 -0.09
C THR A 72 6.28 -5.39 1.09
N SER A 73 6.16 -4.83 2.29
CA SER A 73 7.05 -5.18 3.42
C SER A 73 6.32 -5.77 4.63
N THR A 74 4.99 -5.75 4.68
CA THR A 74 4.24 -6.09 5.89
C THR A 74 3.71 -7.51 5.86
N ILE A 75 4.26 -8.41 6.68
CA ILE A 75 3.80 -9.80 6.80
C ILE A 75 2.89 -9.94 8.02
N PHE A 76 1.77 -10.63 7.87
CA PHE A 76 0.84 -10.94 8.95
C PHE A 76 0.90 -12.42 9.32
N SER A 77 0.64 -12.71 10.60
CA SER A 77 0.36 -14.08 11.02
C SER A 77 -1.04 -14.49 10.55
N ASP A 78 -1.26 -15.79 10.35
CA ASP A 78 -2.56 -16.36 9.95
C ASP A 78 -3.71 -15.83 10.81
N ARG A 79 -3.50 -15.72 12.13
CA ARG A 79 -4.50 -15.16 13.05
C ARG A 79 -4.91 -13.73 12.68
N VAL A 80 -3.96 -12.86 12.36
CA VAL A 80 -4.26 -11.46 12.01
C VAL A 80 -5.00 -11.41 10.67
N VAL A 81 -4.63 -12.26 9.72
CA VAL A 81 -5.34 -12.38 8.43
C VAL A 81 -6.78 -12.85 8.65
N THR A 82 -7.01 -13.86 9.50
CA THR A 82 -8.36 -14.35 9.84
C THR A 82 -9.22 -13.27 10.48
N GLU A 83 -8.71 -12.56 11.50
CA GLU A 83 -9.47 -11.49 12.16
C GLU A 83 -9.81 -10.35 11.19
N LEU A 84 -8.87 -10.00 10.30
CA LEU A 84 -9.13 -9.00 9.25
C LEU A 84 -10.20 -9.49 8.28
N ALA A 85 -10.14 -10.75 7.86
CA ALA A 85 -11.13 -11.36 6.97
C ALA A 85 -12.54 -11.31 7.60
N MET A 86 -12.67 -11.77 8.84
CA MET A 86 -13.93 -11.72 9.60
C MET A 86 -14.46 -10.29 9.75
N GLY A 87 -13.58 -9.32 10.04
CA GLY A 87 -13.96 -7.91 10.13
C GLY A 87 -14.47 -7.33 8.81
N LEU A 88 -13.83 -7.71 7.69
CA LEU A 88 -14.24 -7.27 6.35
C LEU A 88 -15.60 -7.84 5.95
N GLU A 89 -15.82 -9.13 6.20
CA GLU A 89 -17.11 -9.79 6.00
C GLU A 89 -18.22 -9.11 6.82
N GLN A 90 -17.98 -8.91 8.11
CA GLN A 90 -18.95 -8.27 9.01
C GLN A 90 -19.25 -6.81 8.63
N SER A 91 -18.30 -6.11 7.99
CA SER A 91 -18.48 -4.72 7.56
C SER A 91 -19.53 -4.54 6.46
N LYS A 92 -19.84 -5.62 5.72
CA LYS A 92 -20.70 -5.61 4.53
C LYS A 92 -20.29 -4.61 3.45
N GLN A 93 -19.05 -4.10 3.52
CA GLN A 93 -18.49 -3.23 2.50
C GLN A 93 -17.91 -4.07 1.37
N LYS A 94 -18.04 -3.58 0.14
CA LYS A 94 -17.34 -4.17 -0.99
C LYS A 94 -15.86 -3.77 -0.88
N PHE A 95 -14.95 -4.71 -1.11
CA PHE A 95 -13.53 -4.44 -1.02
C PHE A 95 -12.73 -5.14 -2.12
N ILE A 96 -11.53 -4.63 -2.36
CA ILE A 96 -10.44 -5.29 -3.09
C ILE A 96 -9.29 -5.39 -2.10
N TRP A 97 -8.94 -6.62 -1.72
CA TRP A 97 -7.86 -6.88 -0.78
C TRP A 97 -6.70 -7.58 -1.48
N VAL A 98 -5.52 -6.97 -1.43
CA VAL A 98 -4.28 -7.54 -1.94
C VAL A 98 -3.66 -8.44 -0.87
N LEU A 99 -3.83 -9.75 -1.03
CA LEU A 99 -3.16 -10.79 -0.24
C LEU A 99 -1.88 -11.26 -0.95
N ARG A 100 -0.76 -11.31 -0.24
CA ARG A 100 0.53 -11.72 -0.82
C ARG A 100 0.91 -13.11 -0.33
N GLU A 101 1.69 -13.84 -1.12
CA GLU A 101 2.23 -15.16 -0.75
C GLU A 101 3.06 -15.11 0.55
N ALA A 102 3.80 -14.03 0.80
CA ALA A 102 4.51 -13.81 2.06
C ALA A 102 3.57 -13.59 3.25
N ASP A 103 2.30 -13.23 3.01
CA ASP A 103 1.25 -13.11 4.02
C ASP A 103 0.51 -14.46 4.20
N ARG A 104 0.95 -15.53 3.52
CA ARG A 104 0.41 -16.91 3.57
C ARG A 104 1.32 -17.91 4.32
N GLY A 105 2.41 -17.46 4.95
CA GLY A 105 3.29 -18.31 5.74
C GLY A 105 4.68 -17.74 5.97
N ASP A 106 5.34 -18.20 7.03
CA ASP A 106 6.68 -17.77 7.45
C ASP A 106 7.66 -17.72 6.26
N ALA A 107 8.28 -16.56 6.05
CA ALA A 107 9.26 -16.30 5.00
C ALA A 107 10.57 -17.13 5.12
N PHE A 108 10.59 -18.16 5.97
CA PHE A 108 11.77 -18.97 6.33
C PHE A 108 11.55 -20.48 6.24
N THR A 109 10.42 -20.97 5.72
CA THR A 109 10.20 -22.41 5.49
C THR A 109 9.72 -22.65 4.06
N GLU A 110 10.33 -23.60 3.35
CA GLU A 110 10.05 -23.98 1.94
C GLU A 110 8.64 -24.56 1.70
N GLU A 111 7.77 -24.55 2.69
CA GLU A 111 6.42 -25.09 2.61
C GLU A 111 5.43 -23.95 2.44
N ALA A 112 5.08 -23.64 1.19
CA ALA A 112 3.98 -22.75 0.85
C ALA A 112 2.68 -23.35 1.41
N ARG A 113 2.26 -22.94 2.61
CA ARG A 113 0.93 -23.29 3.11
C ARG A 113 -0.10 -22.59 2.22
N ARG A 114 -1.01 -23.38 1.66
CA ARG A 114 -2.24 -22.85 1.05
C ARG A 114 -3.08 -22.28 2.18
N PHE A 115 -3.09 -20.96 2.30
CA PHE A 115 -4.05 -20.27 3.15
C PHE A 115 -5.44 -20.45 2.53
N GLU A 116 -6.34 -21.12 3.24
CA GLU A 116 -7.75 -21.24 2.88
C GLU A 116 -8.50 -20.10 3.57
N LEU A 117 -9.01 -19.16 2.77
CA LEU A 117 -9.99 -18.19 3.25
C LEU A 117 -11.24 -18.95 3.71
N PRO A 118 -12.02 -18.43 4.69
CA PRO A 118 -13.31 -19.00 5.05
C PRO A 118 -14.17 -19.24 3.80
N GLU A 119 -14.99 -20.31 3.79
CA GLU A 119 -15.75 -20.74 2.59
C GLU A 119 -16.67 -19.65 1.99
N GLU A 120 -16.95 -18.58 2.73
CA GLU A 120 -17.84 -17.48 2.36
C GLU A 120 -17.13 -16.27 1.72
N PHE A 121 -15.81 -16.36 1.45
CA PHE A 121 -14.98 -15.27 0.89
C PHE A 121 -14.87 -15.22 -0.64
#